data_AF-U5VZH1-F1
#
_entry.id   AF-U5VZH1-F1
#
_cell.length_a   1.000
_cell.length_b   1.000
_cell.length_c   1.000
_cell.angle_alpha   90.00
_cell.angle_beta   90.00
_cell.angle_gamma   90.00
#
_symmetry.space_group_name_H-M   'P 1'
#
loop_
_entity.id
_entity.type
_entity.pdbx_description
1 polymer ?
#
loop_
_entity_poly.entity_id
_entity_poly.type
_entity_poly.pdbx_seq_one_letter_code
_entity_poly.pdbx_strand_id
1 'polypeptide(L)'
;MARTLGDHLAAVQLLRLCAHFGPAELNLGLLLSDGELFEELMPDLTEAARDPVRRETMIAGLAAGWRGSGDRVRLDPAAARAALEDLQRPGRMGWWWARSAVQLLDRLFPASFDTPHDREVCADLAPHIHQAVDRAPGCPSNASLLIKYGYYLERSGEFIACQENQLRAVPVVAATYGPGDPSLAGVLFVLGCCQLALDDWRGARNNLAHAAQIYHGAHGPDSLQVAETLYLLGAAQLGLGDRDASRFSCVEALRIFETFAAPDDPRTEIVRDALRPVQRRWRMFR
;
A
#
# COMPACT_ATOMS: atom_id res chain seq x y z
N MET A 1 -14.27 12.43 39.70
CA MET A 1 -12.89 12.94 39.60
C MET A 1 -11.96 11.97 38.89
N ALA A 2 -11.91 10.68 39.24
CA ALA A 2 -11.10 9.69 38.51
C ALA A 2 -11.55 9.47 37.05
N ARG A 3 -12.87 9.38 36.81
CA ARG A 3 -13.48 9.18 35.48
C ARG A 3 -13.11 10.27 34.46
N THR A 4 -13.27 11.53 34.86
CA THR A 4 -12.94 12.71 34.05
C THR A 4 -11.45 12.85 33.74
N LEU A 5 -10.57 12.34 34.62
CA LEU A 5 -9.13 12.34 34.38
C LEU A 5 -8.75 11.28 33.34
N GLY A 6 -9.33 10.08 33.43
CA GLY A 6 -9.11 9.01 32.44
C GLY A 6 -9.57 9.41 31.04
N ASP A 7 -10.75 10.02 30.92
CA ASP A 7 -11.27 10.48 29.62
C ASP A 7 -10.39 11.59 29.01
N HIS A 8 -9.83 12.48 29.84
CA HIS A 8 -8.86 13.49 29.39
C HIS A 8 -7.53 12.85 28.94
N LEU A 9 -7.05 11.81 29.62
CA LEU A 9 -5.83 11.09 29.21
C LEU A 9 -6.04 10.36 27.88
N ALA A 10 -7.17 9.67 27.71
CA ALA A 10 -7.56 9.02 26.45
C ALA A 10 -7.63 10.02 25.30
N ALA A 11 -8.20 11.20 25.54
CA ALA A 11 -8.26 12.29 24.56
C ALA A 11 -6.86 12.77 24.13
N VAL A 12 -5.94 12.94 25.08
CA VAL A 12 -4.54 13.30 24.76
C VAL A 12 -3.83 12.18 23.98
N GLN A 13 -4.07 10.91 24.32
CA GLN A 13 -3.53 9.76 23.60
C GLN A 13 -4.04 9.72 22.15
N LEU A 14 -5.35 9.91 21.95
CA LEU A 14 -5.96 9.99 20.62
C LEU A 14 -5.37 11.13 19.80
N LEU A 15 -5.24 12.34 20.37
CA LEU A 15 -4.65 13.48 19.69
C LEU A 15 -3.21 13.19 19.23
N ARG A 16 -2.40 12.59 20.10
CA ARG A 16 -0.99 12.25 19.79
C ARG A 16 -0.90 11.24 18.65
N LEU A 17 -1.73 10.20 18.67
CA LEU A 17 -1.81 9.21 17.60
C LEU A 17 -2.24 9.88 16.28
N CYS A 18 -3.35 10.62 16.31
CA CYS A 18 -3.95 11.20 15.11
C CYS A 18 -3.12 12.32 14.48
N ALA A 19 -2.23 12.97 15.25
CA ALA A 19 -1.33 14.00 14.72
C ALA A 19 -0.32 13.45 13.68
N HIS A 20 -0.14 12.13 13.61
CA HIS A 20 0.71 11.49 12.60
C HIS A 20 0.00 11.23 11.27
N PHE A 21 -1.33 11.36 11.20
CA PHE A 21 -2.12 11.14 9.99
C PHE A 21 -2.26 12.40 9.12
N GLY A 22 -2.63 12.18 7.86
CA GLY A 22 -2.95 13.22 6.88
C GLY A 22 -4.02 14.21 7.34
N PRO A 23 -4.08 15.44 6.77
CA PRO A 23 -5.07 16.46 7.12
C PRO A 23 -6.49 16.15 6.63
N ALA A 24 -6.67 15.02 5.94
CA ALA A 24 -7.97 14.52 5.51
C ALA A 24 -8.85 14.14 6.72
N GLU A 25 -10.12 13.84 6.44
CA GLU A 25 -11.05 13.35 7.45
C GLU A 25 -10.67 11.96 7.94
N LEU A 26 -10.65 11.79 9.26
CA LEU A 26 -10.40 10.54 9.95
C LEU A 26 -11.72 9.83 10.23
N ASN A 27 -11.73 8.52 10.00
CA ASN A 27 -12.77 7.63 10.48
C ASN A 27 -12.35 7.05 11.85
N LEU A 28 -12.71 7.71 12.95
CA LEU A 28 -12.39 7.26 14.29
C LEU A 28 -13.07 5.94 14.65
N GLY A 29 -14.25 5.65 14.09
CA GLY A 29 -14.93 4.37 14.29
C GLY A 29 -14.09 3.21 13.77
N LEU A 30 -13.43 3.40 12.62
CA LEU A 30 -12.46 2.47 12.05
C LEU A 30 -11.13 2.47 12.81
N LEU A 31 -10.54 3.64 13.11
CA LEU A 31 -9.24 3.70 13.80
C LEU A 31 -9.29 3.13 15.23
N LEU A 32 -10.45 3.20 15.88
CA LEU A 32 -10.70 2.69 17.22
C LEU A 32 -11.32 1.29 17.22
N SER A 33 -11.49 0.63 16.06
CA SER A 33 -12.03 -0.72 16.00
C SER A 33 -11.01 -1.80 16.39
N ASP A 34 -9.71 -1.53 16.18
CA ASP A 34 -8.62 -2.44 16.56
C ASP A 34 -8.15 -2.15 18.00
N GLY A 35 -8.86 -2.74 18.97
CA GLY A 35 -8.56 -2.56 20.39
C GLY A 35 -7.26 -3.25 20.85
N GLU A 36 -6.75 -4.24 20.10
CA GLU A 36 -5.60 -5.04 20.54
C GLU A 36 -4.28 -4.27 20.43
N LEU A 37 -4.14 -3.40 19.43
CA LEU A 37 -2.92 -2.60 19.24
C LEU A 37 -2.60 -1.71 20.46
N PHE A 38 -3.62 -1.35 21.22
CA PHE A 38 -3.57 -0.32 22.25
C PHE A 38 -3.58 -0.88 23.67
N GLU A 39 -3.88 -2.17 23.88
CA GLU A 39 -4.09 -2.75 25.21
C GLU A 39 -2.87 -2.64 26.14
N GLU A 40 -1.66 -2.85 25.62
CA GLU A 40 -0.46 -2.82 26.47
C GLU A 40 0.10 -1.41 26.70
N LEU A 41 -0.22 -0.45 25.83
CA LEU A 41 0.54 0.81 25.74
C LEU A 41 -0.33 2.09 25.74
N MET A 42 -1.62 1.97 25.46
CA MET A 42 -2.61 3.06 25.54
C MET A 42 -3.89 2.59 26.26
N PRO A 43 -3.79 2.11 27.52
CA PRO A 43 -4.91 1.47 28.20
C PRO A 43 -6.12 2.40 28.33
N ASP A 44 -5.91 3.70 28.58
CA ASP A 44 -7.00 4.68 28.69
C ASP A 44 -7.74 4.86 27.36
N LEU A 45 -7.01 4.94 26.25
CA LEU A 45 -7.59 5.02 24.90
C LEU A 45 -8.36 3.74 24.57
N THR A 46 -7.80 2.56 24.87
CA THR A 46 -8.49 1.28 24.63
C THR A 46 -9.78 1.18 25.42
N GLU A 47 -9.74 1.54 26.70
CA GLU A 47 -10.90 1.48 27.58
C GLU A 47 -11.98 2.47 27.14
N ALA A 48 -11.59 3.70 26.79
CA ALA A 48 -12.51 4.72 26.27
C ALA A 48 -13.07 4.36 24.89
N ALA A 49 -12.27 3.71 24.03
CA ALA A 49 -12.72 3.25 22.72
C ALA A 49 -13.80 2.18 22.81
N ARG A 50 -13.77 1.31 23.83
CA ARG A 50 -14.74 0.19 24.01
C ARG A 50 -16.11 0.63 24.51
N ASP A 51 -16.21 1.76 25.20
CA ASP A 51 -17.45 2.30 25.74
C ASP A 51 -17.96 3.45 24.84
N PRO A 52 -19.12 3.29 24.15
CA PRO A 52 -19.65 4.31 23.25
C PRO A 52 -19.81 5.70 23.89
N VAL A 53 -20.23 5.77 25.16
CA VAL A 53 -20.45 7.04 25.85
C VAL A 53 -19.11 7.70 26.17
N ARG A 54 -18.11 6.92 26.56
CA ARG A 54 -16.76 7.43 26.81
C ARG A 54 -16.07 7.83 25.53
N ARG A 55 -16.28 7.11 24.43
CA ARG A 55 -15.77 7.46 23.10
C ARG A 55 -16.27 8.84 22.69
N GLU A 56 -17.57 9.08 22.80
CA GLU A 56 -18.16 10.41 22.52
C GLU A 56 -17.58 11.50 23.44
N THR A 57 -17.45 11.21 24.73
CA THR A 57 -16.91 12.16 25.72
C THR A 57 -15.43 12.49 25.45
N MET A 58 -14.63 11.50 25.10
CA MET A 58 -13.22 11.65 24.72
C MET A 58 -13.07 12.52 23.47
N ILE A 59 -13.86 12.25 22.43
CA ILE A 59 -13.85 13.03 21.17
C ILE A 59 -14.30 14.46 21.44
N ALA A 60 -15.36 14.65 22.23
CA ALA A 60 -15.87 15.97 22.61
C ALA A 60 -14.88 16.77 23.48
N GLY A 61 -14.10 16.09 24.33
CA GLY A 61 -13.09 16.70 25.20
C GLY A 61 -11.98 17.44 24.45
N LEU A 62 -11.82 17.17 23.15
CA LEU A 62 -10.84 17.83 22.28
C LEU A 62 -11.44 18.89 21.36
N ALA A 63 -12.73 19.25 21.50
CA ALA A 63 -13.50 20.03 20.52
C ALA A 63 -12.86 21.34 19.99
N ALA A 64 -11.89 21.94 20.69
CA ALA A 64 -11.13 23.08 20.18
C ALA A 64 -10.18 22.74 19.00
N GLY A 65 -9.77 21.48 18.89
CA GLY A 65 -8.81 21.00 17.89
C GLY A 65 -9.41 20.08 16.82
N TRP A 66 -10.72 19.81 16.83
CA TRP A 66 -11.36 18.87 15.90
C TRP A 66 -12.57 19.52 15.24
N ARG A 67 -12.82 19.15 13.98
CA ARG A 67 -14.02 19.58 13.22
C ARG A 67 -14.72 18.35 12.67
N GLY A 68 -16.03 18.24 12.84
CA GLY A 68 -16.82 17.10 12.34
C GLY A 68 -17.93 16.71 13.29
N SER A 69 -18.58 15.58 13.02
CA SER A 69 -19.67 15.04 13.84
C SER A 69 -19.55 13.52 13.94
N GLY A 70 -19.73 12.97 15.14
CA GLY A 70 -19.61 11.54 15.39
C GLY A 70 -18.17 11.05 15.16
N ASP A 71 -18.03 9.92 14.48
CA ASP A 71 -16.74 9.28 14.22
C ASP A 71 -15.98 9.86 13.02
N ARG A 72 -16.59 10.77 12.25
CA ARG A 72 -15.97 11.42 11.08
C ARG A 72 -15.49 12.82 11.47
N VAL A 73 -14.17 12.95 11.62
CA VAL A 73 -13.58 14.18 12.18
C VAL A 73 -12.28 14.55 11.48
N ARG A 74 -12.01 15.85 11.40
CA ARG A 74 -10.74 16.41 10.92
C ARG A 74 -10.00 17.03 12.09
N LEU A 75 -8.74 16.65 12.25
CA LEU A 75 -7.85 17.27 13.22
C LEU A 75 -7.37 18.61 12.67
N ASP A 76 -7.52 19.68 13.46
CA ASP A 76 -7.05 21.01 13.10
C ASP A 76 -5.52 20.97 12.91
N PRO A 77 -4.98 21.49 11.79
CA PRO A 77 -3.55 21.45 11.54
C PRO A 77 -2.69 22.13 12.61
N ALA A 78 -3.20 23.15 13.31
CA ALA A 78 -2.49 23.79 14.41
C ALA A 78 -2.46 22.90 15.65
N ALA A 79 -3.57 22.20 15.95
CA ALA A 79 -3.62 21.23 17.03
C ALA A 79 -2.70 20.02 16.75
N ALA A 80 -2.71 19.50 15.52
CA ALA A 80 -1.79 18.44 15.09
C ALA A 80 -0.32 18.87 15.26
N ARG A 81 0.02 20.08 14.82
CA ARG A 81 1.39 20.62 14.95
C ARG A 81 1.81 20.78 16.40
N ALA A 82 0.96 21.38 17.24
CA ALA A 82 1.24 21.54 18.66
C ALA A 82 1.44 20.18 19.37
N ALA A 83 0.65 19.18 19.01
CA ALA A 83 0.83 17.82 19.53
C ALA A 83 2.18 17.22 19.10
N LEU A 84 2.55 17.34 17.82
CA LEU A 84 3.84 16.87 17.31
C LEU A 84 5.03 17.60 17.95
N GLU A 85 4.92 18.90 18.22
CA GLU A 85 5.92 19.69 18.92
C GLU A 85 6.09 19.26 20.38
N ASP A 86 4.99 18.97 21.11
CA ASP A 86 5.10 18.38 22.45
C ASP A 86 5.79 17.02 22.40
N LEU A 87 5.51 16.19 21.39
CA LEU A 87 6.12 14.87 21.21
C LEU A 87 7.63 14.90 20.94
N GLN A 88 8.20 16.02 20.52
CA GLN A 88 9.66 16.20 20.38
C GLN A 88 10.38 16.38 21.73
N ARG A 89 9.65 16.64 22.81
CA ARG A 89 10.25 16.85 24.13
C ARG A 89 10.79 15.52 24.70
N PRO A 90 11.90 15.56 25.48
CA PRO A 90 12.45 14.35 26.11
C PRO A 90 11.40 13.59 26.93
N GLY A 91 11.38 12.27 26.79
CA GLY A 91 10.46 11.38 27.53
C GLY A 91 9.03 11.32 26.96
N ARG A 92 8.73 11.98 25.84
CA ARG A 92 7.38 11.96 25.23
C ARG A 92 7.15 10.85 24.20
N MET A 93 8.18 10.07 23.90
CA MET A 93 8.11 8.90 23.02
C MET A 93 7.55 9.23 21.61
N GLY A 94 7.90 10.37 21.01
CA GLY A 94 7.33 10.79 19.71
C GLY A 94 7.48 9.77 18.58
N TRP A 95 8.64 9.09 18.48
CA TRP A 95 8.83 8.02 17.48
C TRP A 95 7.91 6.82 17.72
N TRP A 96 7.59 6.53 18.98
CA TRP A 96 6.68 5.43 19.31
C TRP A 96 5.26 5.72 18.80
N TRP A 97 4.76 6.94 19.01
CA TRP A 97 3.45 7.36 18.46
C TRP A 97 3.41 7.28 16.94
N ALA A 98 4.48 7.74 16.28
CA ALA A 98 4.60 7.66 14.82
C ALA A 98 4.57 6.20 14.34
N ARG A 99 5.35 5.32 15.00
CA ARG A 99 5.35 3.89 14.72
C ARG A 99 3.97 3.27 14.93
N SER A 100 3.28 3.59 16.02
CA SER A 100 1.94 3.06 16.30
C SER A 100 0.92 3.48 15.25
N ALA A 101 1.01 4.72 14.73
CA ALA A 101 0.17 5.17 13.63
C ALA A 101 0.36 4.33 12.37
N VAL A 102 1.60 4.03 11.97
CA VAL A 102 1.88 3.15 10.83
C VAL A 102 1.40 1.73 11.09
N GLN A 103 1.63 1.18 12.28
CA GLN A 103 1.20 -0.18 12.61
C GLN A 103 -0.33 -0.32 12.59
N LEU A 104 -1.05 0.70 13.03
CA LEU A 104 -2.51 0.75 12.93
C LEU A 104 -2.97 0.76 11.48
N LEU A 105 -2.39 1.63 10.65
CA LEU A 105 -2.71 1.66 9.21
C LEU A 105 -2.38 0.32 8.55
N ASP A 106 -1.22 -0.27 8.84
CA ASP A 106 -0.82 -1.57 8.30
C ASP A 106 -1.81 -2.69 8.68
N ARG A 107 -2.33 -2.69 9.92
CA ARG A 107 -3.31 -3.69 10.37
C ARG A 107 -4.69 -3.49 9.75
N LEU A 108 -5.15 -2.24 9.69
CA LEU A 108 -6.49 -1.91 9.20
C LEU A 108 -6.57 -1.89 7.68
N PHE A 109 -5.47 -1.61 6.97
CA PHE A 109 -5.47 -1.55 5.52
C PHE A 109 -5.58 -2.98 4.93
N PRO A 110 -6.69 -3.31 4.24
CA PRO A 110 -6.94 -4.65 3.75
C PRO A 110 -5.87 -5.15 2.79
N ALA A 111 -5.57 -6.44 2.86
CA ALA A 111 -4.70 -7.10 1.87
C ALA A 111 -5.42 -7.40 0.54
N SER A 112 -6.75 -7.53 0.60
CA SER A 112 -7.66 -7.71 -0.54
C SER A 112 -8.77 -6.67 -0.47
N PHE A 113 -9.27 -6.23 -1.61
CA PHE A 113 -10.30 -5.19 -1.70
C PHE A 113 -11.41 -5.55 -2.69
N ASP A 114 -11.83 -6.82 -2.62
CA ASP A 114 -12.83 -7.40 -3.50
C ASP A 114 -14.24 -6.91 -3.14
N THR A 115 -14.49 -6.64 -1.85
CA THR A 115 -15.79 -6.15 -1.39
C THR A 115 -15.90 -4.62 -1.43
N PRO A 116 -17.12 -4.05 -1.52
CA PRO A 116 -17.33 -2.61 -1.38
C PRO A 116 -16.81 -2.07 -0.04
N HIS A 117 -16.98 -2.83 1.05
CA HIS A 117 -16.53 -2.43 2.38
C HIS A 117 -15.00 -2.30 2.45
N ASP A 118 -14.25 -3.26 1.91
CA ASP A 118 -12.79 -3.17 1.89
C ASP A 118 -12.31 -1.95 1.11
N ARG A 119 -12.98 -1.61 0.01
CA ARG A 119 -12.67 -0.41 -0.78
C ARG A 119 -12.95 0.88 -0.02
N GLU A 120 -14.02 0.93 0.76
CA GLU A 120 -14.33 2.07 1.65
C GLU A 120 -13.25 2.22 2.73
N VAL A 121 -12.82 1.12 3.35
CA VAL A 121 -11.71 1.13 4.33
C VAL A 121 -10.43 1.65 3.68
N CYS A 122 -10.06 1.16 2.49
CA CYS A 122 -8.89 1.66 1.76
C CYS A 122 -9.00 3.17 1.48
N ALA A 123 -10.16 3.64 1.01
CA ALA A 123 -10.39 5.04 0.68
C ALA A 123 -10.30 5.95 1.93
N ASP A 124 -10.76 5.47 3.09
CA ASP A 124 -10.66 6.18 4.36
C ASP A 124 -9.20 6.28 4.85
N LEU A 125 -8.39 5.24 4.64
CA LEU A 125 -7.02 5.17 5.18
C LEU A 125 -5.96 5.75 4.24
N ALA A 126 -6.15 5.64 2.92
CA ALA A 126 -5.19 6.03 1.89
C ALA A 126 -4.60 7.44 2.07
N PRO A 127 -5.39 8.51 2.36
CA PRO A 127 -4.87 9.87 2.51
C PRO A 127 -3.87 10.04 3.66
N HIS A 128 -3.78 9.08 4.57
CA HIS A 128 -2.95 9.18 5.76
C HIS A 128 -1.63 8.39 5.66
N ILE A 129 -1.51 7.46 4.70
CA ILE A 129 -0.42 6.49 4.63
C ILE A 129 0.94 7.16 4.44
N HIS A 130 1.05 8.02 3.41
CA HIS A 130 2.34 8.62 3.07
C HIS A 130 2.89 9.48 4.21
N GLN A 131 2.03 10.29 4.83
CA GLN A 131 2.39 11.11 5.98
C GLN A 131 2.79 10.25 7.19
N ALA A 132 2.05 9.19 7.52
CA ALA A 132 2.40 8.32 8.63
C ALA A 132 3.76 7.64 8.42
N VAL A 133 4.01 7.14 7.21
CA VAL A 133 5.30 6.55 6.80
C VAL A 133 6.45 7.55 6.96
N ASP A 134 6.28 8.79 6.49
CA ASP A 134 7.30 9.84 6.61
C ASP A 134 7.61 10.20 8.07
N ARG A 135 6.62 10.06 8.96
CA ARG A 135 6.77 10.34 10.40
C ARG A 135 7.46 9.20 11.15
N ALA A 136 7.46 7.99 10.61
CA ALA A 136 8.04 6.80 11.23
C ALA A 136 9.09 6.13 10.34
N PRO A 137 10.19 6.83 9.98
CA PRO A 137 11.24 6.23 9.17
C PRO A 137 11.82 4.99 9.88
N GLY A 138 12.07 3.93 9.11
CA GLY A 138 12.57 2.66 9.63
C GLY A 138 11.54 1.80 10.37
N CYS A 139 10.26 2.18 10.41
CA CYS A 139 9.21 1.31 10.94
C CYS A 139 9.10 0.04 10.05
N PRO A 140 9.19 -1.18 10.60
CA PRO A 140 9.09 -2.41 9.81
C PRO A 140 7.76 -2.55 9.04
N SER A 141 6.66 -2.00 9.58
CA SER A 141 5.35 -2.00 8.94
C SER A 141 5.28 -1.09 7.70
N ASN A 142 6.23 -0.17 7.49
CA ASN A 142 6.24 0.69 6.29
C ASN A 142 6.27 -0.15 5.01
N ALA A 143 7.07 -1.22 4.98
CA ALA A 143 7.22 -2.07 3.81
C ALA A 143 5.89 -2.74 3.42
N SER A 144 5.28 -3.45 4.37
CA SER A 144 3.98 -4.11 4.19
C SER A 144 2.86 -3.13 3.80
N LEU A 145 2.79 -1.98 4.48
CA LEU A 145 1.77 -0.96 4.21
C LEU A 145 1.90 -0.35 2.81
N LEU A 146 3.11 0.02 2.39
CA LEU A 146 3.36 0.58 1.07
C LEU A 146 3.08 -0.42 -0.06
N ILE A 147 3.35 -1.72 0.16
CA ILE A 147 3.01 -2.79 -0.77
C ILE A 147 1.48 -2.86 -0.96
N LYS A 148 0.72 -2.98 0.14
CA LYS A 148 -0.74 -3.07 0.10
C LYS A 148 -1.37 -1.83 -0.53
N TYR A 149 -0.89 -0.65 -0.15
CA TYR A 149 -1.38 0.61 -0.72
C TYR A 149 -1.10 0.71 -2.22
N GLY A 150 0.07 0.27 -2.65
CA GLY A 150 0.44 0.24 -4.06
C GLY A 150 -0.44 -0.67 -4.92
N TYR A 151 -0.79 -1.85 -4.41
CA TYR A 151 -1.77 -2.73 -5.07
C TYR A 151 -3.16 -2.10 -5.14
N TYR A 152 -3.60 -1.43 -4.07
CA TYR A 152 -4.88 -0.71 -4.07
C TYR A 152 -4.93 0.40 -5.14
N LEU A 153 -3.86 1.21 -5.24
CA LEU A 153 -3.78 2.29 -6.22
C LEU A 153 -3.81 1.78 -7.66
N GLU A 154 -3.05 0.73 -7.96
CA GLU A 154 -3.02 0.11 -9.29
C GLU A 154 -4.42 -0.40 -9.68
N ARG A 155 -5.08 -1.14 -8.79
CA ARG A 155 -6.40 -1.71 -9.07
C ARG A 155 -7.53 -0.68 -9.06
N SER A 156 -7.32 0.47 -8.43
CA SER A 156 -8.23 1.62 -8.49
C SER A 156 -8.01 2.47 -9.74
N GLY A 157 -6.99 2.17 -10.54
CA GLY A 157 -6.64 2.91 -11.77
C GLY A 157 -5.92 4.24 -11.51
N GLU A 158 -5.48 4.48 -10.28
CA GLU A 158 -4.76 5.71 -9.89
C GLU A 158 -3.27 5.60 -10.23
N PHE A 159 -2.96 5.42 -11.52
CA PHE A 159 -1.62 5.03 -11.98
C PHE A 159 -0.50 6.03 -11.63
N ILE A 160 -0.80 7.33 -11.58
CA ILE A 160 0.17 8.35 -11.16
C ILE A 160 0.54 8.17 -9.68
N ALA A 161 -0.47 8.12 -8.80
CA ALA A 161 -0.26 7.91 -7.37
C ALA A 161 0.36 6.53 -7.09
N CYS A 162 -0.02 5.50 -7.86
CA CYS A 162 0.63 4.20 -7.82
C CYS A 162 2.12 4.30 -8.11
N GLN A 163 2.52 4.95 -9.20
CA GLN A 163 3.92 5.11 -9.56
C GLN A 163 4.70 5.82 -8.45
N GLU A 164 4.17 6.93 -7.93
CA GLU A 164 4.77 7.68 -6.81
C GLU A 164 4.92 6.80 -5.56
N ASN A 165 3.89 6.04 -5.20
CA ASN A 165 3.94 5.13 -4.06
C ASN A 165 5.00 4.05 -4.25
N GLN A 166 5.05 3.40 -5.41
CA GLN A 166 5.99 2.31 -5.65
C GLN A 166 7.45 2.80 -5.69
N LEU A 167 7.70 4.00 -6.23
CA LEU A 167 9.03 4.62 -6.15
C LEU A 167 9.48 4.86 -4.70
N ARG A 168 8.55 5.17 -3.79
CA ARG A 168 8.83 5.24 -2.34
C ARG A 168 8.98 3.86 -1.71
N ALA A 169 8.23 2.87 -2.17
CA ALA A 169 8.24 1.52 -1.64
C ALA A 169 9.54 0.75 -1.94
N VAL A 170 10.10 0.87 -3.15
CA VAL A 170 11.30 0.15 -3.59
C VAL A 170 12.44 0.17 -2.56
N PRO A 171 12.95 1.34 -2.11
CA PRO A 171 14.07 1.37 -1.15
C PRO A 171 13.68 0.83 0.22
N VAL A 172 12.43 1.03 0.67
CA VAL A 172 11.95 0.58 1.99
C VAL A 172 11.83 -0.94 2.03
N VAL A 173 11.23 -1.52 0.99
CA VAL A 173 11.01 -2.97 0.85
C VAL A 173 12.34 -3.69 0.66
N ALA A 174 13.23 -3.16 -0.19
CA ALA A 174 14.57 -3.71 -0.38
C ALA A 174 15.41 -3.71 0.91
N ALA A 175 15.31 -2.66 1.73
CA ALA A 175 16.00 -2.60 3.02
C ALA A 175 15.40 -3.53 4.08
N THR A 176 14.09 -3.80 4.00
CA THR A 176 13.35 -4.58 5.01
C THR A 176 13.45 -6.09 4.77
N TYR A 177 13.27 -6.52 3.52
CA TYR A 177 13.22 -7.95 3.17
C TYR A 177 14.46 -8.43 2.40
N GLY A 178 15.21 -7.50 1.79
CA GLY A 178 16.39 -7.79 1.00
C GLY A 178 16.14 -7.76 -0.52
N PRO A 179 17.22 -7.65 -1.32
CA PRO A 179 17.13 -7.43 -2.77
C PRO A 179 16.63 -8.63 -3.58
N GLY A 180 16.60 -9.84 -3.00
CA GLY A 180 16.10 -11.06 -3.64
C GLY A 180 14.72 -11.50 -3.17
N ASP A 181 14.05 -10.69 -2.34
CA ASP A 181 12.76 -11.07 -1.77
C ASP A 181 11.61 -10.90 -2.79
N PRO A 182 10.68 -11.86 -2.91
CA PRO A 182 9.50 -11.77 -3.77
C PRO A 182 8.64 -10.51 -3.55
N SER A 183 8.65 -9.92 -2.36
CA SER A 183 7.93 -8.69 -2.05
C SER A 183 8.50 -7.50 -2.84
N LEU A 184 9.83 -7.46 -3.04
CA LEU A 184 10.46 -6.45 -3.89
C LEU A 184 10.09 -6.67 -5.36
N ALA A 185 10.00 -7.93 -5.80
CA ALA A 185 9.53 -8.24 -7.14
C ALA A 185 8.08 -7.75 -7.36
N GLY A 186 7.21 -7.90 -6.36
CA GLY A 186 5.82 -7.40 -6.41
C GLY A 186 5.74 -5.88 -6.55
N VAL A 187 6.54 -5.16 -5.78
CA VAL A 187 6.66 -3.68 -5.90
C VAL A 187 7.11 -3.26 -7.29
N LEU A 188 8.16 -3.89 -7.82
CA LEU A 188 8.70 -3.60 -9.15
C LEU A 188 7.72 -3.98 -10.27
N PHE A 189 7.00 -5.09 -10.09
CA PHE A 189 5.94 -5.53 -11.00
C PHE A 189 4.83 -4.47 -11.06
N VAL A 190 4.29 -4.04 -9.92
CA VAL A 190 3.23 -3.02 -9.87
C VAL A 190 3.73 -1.67 -10.41
N LEU A 191 4.97 -1.28 -10.11
CA LEU A 191 5.60 -0.10 -10.70
C LEU A 191 5.63 -0.19 -12.24
N GLY A 192 6.00 -1.37 -12.76
CA GLY A 192 5.97 -1.67 -14.18
C GLY A 192 4.57 -1.59 -14.80
N CYS A 193 3.55 -2.13 -14.13
CA CYS A 193 2.14 -2.02 -14.55
C CYS A 193 1.69 -0.56 -14.66
N CYS A 194 1.96 0.23 -13.62
CA CYS A 194 1.59 1.65 -13.59
C CYS A 194 2.35 2.45 -14.66
N GLN A 195 3.61 2.10 -14.94
CA GLN A 195 4.38 2.69 -16.05
C GLN A 195 3.83 2.32 -17.43
N LEU A 196 3.38 1.08 -17.64
CA LEU A 196 2.70 0.69 -18.89
C LEU A 196 1.43 1.51 -19.11
N ALA A 197 0.62 1.68 -18.06
CA ALA A 197 -0.61 2.47 -18.13
C ALA A 197 -0.36 3.97 -18.40
N LEU A 198 0.85 4.46 -18.10
CA LEU A 198 1.30 5.83 -18.32
C LEU A 198 2.17 5.98 -19.58
N ASP A 199 2.26 4.95 -20.43
CA ASP A 199 3.10 4.89 -21.63
C ASP A 199 4.62 5.10 -21.37
N ASP A 200 5.10 4.93 -20.13
CA ASP A 200 6.53 4.89 -19.79
C ASP A 200 7.10 3.48 -20.09
N TRP A 201 7.18 3.17 -21.38
CA TRP A 201 7.65 1.85 -21.85
C TRP A 201 9.06 1.52 -21.39
N ARG A 202 9.93 2.54 -21.27
CA ARG A 202 11.33 2.34 -20.88
C ARG A 202 11.44 2.01 -19.39
N GLY A 203 10.73 2.76 -18.54
CA GLY A 203 10.64 2.47 -17.12
C GLY A 203 10.02 1.10 -16.87
N ALA A 204 8.89 0.81 -17.51
CA ALA A 204 8.20 -0.47 -17.40
C ALA A 204 9.11 -1.64 -17.76
N ARG A 205 9.79 -1.58 -18.91
CA ARG A 205 10.73 -2.64 -19.33
C ARG A 205 11.80 -2.91 -18.28
N ASN A 206 12.40 -1.87 -17.72
CA ASN A 206 13.49 -2.03 -16.75
C ASN A 206 12.99 -2.66 -15.44
N ASN A 207 11.86 -2.17 -14.90
CA ASN A 207 11.32 -2.67 -13.64
C ASN A 207 10.72 -4.07 -13.77
N LEU A 208 10.02 -4.38 -14.86
CA LEU A 208 9.47 -5.71 -15.14
C LEU A 208 10.58 -6.74 -15.37
N ALA A 209 11.67 -6.38 -16.07
CA ALA A 209 12.81 -7.28 -16.23
C ALA A 209 13.46 -7.62 -14.88
N HIS A 210 13.58 -6.64 -13.98
CA HIS A 210 14.12 -6.85 -12.65
C HIS A 210 13.17 -7.70 -11.78
N ALA A 211 11.87 -7.42 -11.80
CA ALA A 211 10.86 -8.24 -11.13
C ALA A 211 10.90 -9.71 -11.60
N ALA A 212 10.98 -9.93 -12.91
CA ALA A 212 11.07 -11.28 -13.50
C ALA A 212 12.32 -12.03 -13.00
N GLN A 213 13.47 -11.34 -12.89
CA GLN A 213 14.70 -11.93 -12.38
C GLN A 213 14.54 -12.39 -10.91
N ILE A 214 13.94 -11.55 -10.07
CA ILE A 214 13.72 -11.90 -8.65
C ILE A 214 12.71 -13.05 -8.52
N TYR A 215 11.57 -12.98 -9.21
CA TYR A 215 10.58 -14.06 -9.18
C TYR A 215 11.14 -15.38 -9.72
N HIS A 216 11.95 -15.33 -10.78
CA HIS A 216 12.63 -16.52 -11.28
C HIS A 216 13.54 -17.13 -10.21
N GLY A 217 14.31 -16.31 -9.48
CA GLY A 217 15.19 -16.79 -8.41
C GLY A 217 14.42 -17.38 -7.22
N ALA A 218 13.30 -16.77 -6.84
CA ALA A 218 12.57 -17.13 -5.64
C ALA A 218 11.51 -18.24 -5.83
N HIS A 219 10.93 -18.35 -7.03
CA HIS A 219 9.83 -19.29 -7.32
C HIS A 219 10.17 -20.26 -8.46
N GLY A 220 11.30 -20.09 -9.12
CA GLY A 220 11.70 -20.86 -10.28
C GLY A 220 11.21 -20.29 -11.62
N PRO A 221 11.84 -20.72 -12.73
CA PRO A 221 11.57 -20.22 -14.08
C PRO A 221 10.13 -20.41 -14.56
N ASP A 222 9.46 -21.45 -14.06
CA ASP A 222 8.15 -21.90 -14.53
C ASP A 222 7.00 -21.40 -13.63
N SER A 223 7.27 -20.45 -12.73
CA SER A 223 6.22 -19.88 -11.89
C SER A 223 5.28 -18.96 -12.68
N LEU A 224 4.00 -18.93 -12.30
CA LEU A 224 3.01 -18.08 -12.96
C LEU A 224 3.31 -16.59 -12.79
N GLN A 225 4.00 -16.19 -11.70
CA GLN A 225 4.49 -14.83 -11.50
C GLN A 225 5.54 -14.44 -12.55
N VAL A 226 6.44 -15.36 -12.92
CA VAL A 226 7.38 -15.13 -14.02
C VAL A 226 6.64 -14.98 -15.34
N ALA A 227 5.68 -15.86 -15.63
CA ALA A 227 4.90 -15.80 -16.87
C ALA A 227 4.16 -14.46 -17.03
N GLU A 228 3.48 -14.01 -15.99
CA GLU A 228 2.75 -12.75 -15.97
C GLU A 228 3.68 -11.54 -16.17
N THR A 229 4.82 -11.54 -15.47
CA THR A 229 5.82 -10.48 -15.60
C THR A 229 6.44 -10.45 -17.00
N LEU A 230 6.72 -11.62 -17.59
CA LEU A 230 7.26 -11.73 -18.96
C LEU A 230 6.27 -11.25 -20.01
N TYR A 231 4.98 -11.51 -19.82
CA TYR A 231 3.94 -10.99 -20.71
C TYR A 231 3.95 -9.45 -20.74
N LEU A 232 3.94 -8.81 -19.56
CA LEU A 232 3.96 -7.36 -19.45
C LEU A 232 5.29 -6.76 -19.94
N LEU A 233 6.41 -7.44 -19.71
CA LEU A 233 7.70 -7.06 -20.29
C LEU A 233 7.64 -7.08 -21.83
N GLY A 234 6.98 -8.09 -22.40
CA GLY A 234 6.74 -8.19 -23.83
C GLY A 234 5.92 -7.02 -24.38
N ALA A 235 4.91 -6.56 -23.63
CA ALA A 235 4.14 -5.37 -23.97
C ALA A 235 5.01 -4.10 -23.94
N ALA A 236 5.85 -3.93 -22.90
CA ALA A 236 6.79 -2.81 -22.82
C ALA A 236 7.77 -2.77 -24.00
N GLN A 237 8.33 -3.93 -24.36
CA GLN A 237 9.25 -4.08 -25.49
C GLN A 237 8.58 -3.74 -26.82
N LEU A 238 7.32 -4.16 -27.01
CA LEU A 238 6.55 -3.82 -28.21
C LEU A 238 6.30 -2.32 -28.31
N GLY A 239 5.96 -1.65 -27.20
CA GLY A 239 5.81 -0.20 -27.12
C GLY A 239 7.09 0.56 -27.49
N LEU A 240 8.26 -0.01 -27.17
CA LEU A 240 9.58 0.48 -27.59
C LEU A 240 9.95 0.14 -29.04
N GLY A 241 9.12 -0.64 -29.74
CA GLY A 241 9.39 -1.11 -31.11
C GLY A 241 10.30 -2.33 -31.21
N ASP A 242 10.74 -2.91 -30.08
CA ASP A 242 11.56 -4.12 -30.04
C ASP A 242 10.69 -5.38 -30.15
N ARG A 243 10.29 -5.67 -31.38
CA ARG A 243 9.37 -6.78 -31.68
C ARG A 243 9.99 -8.15 -31.45
N ASP A 244 11.29 -8.31 -31.63
CA ASP A 244 11.95 -9.61 -31.47
C ASP A 244 12.06 -9.95 -29.98
N ALA A 245 12.45 -8.98 -29.12
CA ALA A 245 12.43 -9.17 -27.68
C ALA A 245 11.00 -9.43 -27.17
N SER A 246 10.04 -8.62 -27.63
CA SER A 246 8.61 -8.80 -27.29
C SER A 246 8.12 -10.21 -27.61
N ARG A 247 8.45 -10.70 -28.80
CA ARG A 247 8.12 -12.06 -29.22
C ARG A 247 8.71 -13.10 -28.27
N PHE A 248 9.99 -12.98 -27.93
CA PHE A 248 10.66 -13.93 -27.04
C PHE A 248 9.97 -13.96 -25.67
N SER A 249 9.76 -12.80 -25.05
CA SER A 249 9.11 -12.70 -23.74
C SER A 249 7.68 -13.25 -23.74
N CYS A 250 6.87 -12.92 -24.75
CA CYS A 250 5.50 -13.43 -24.84
C CYS A 250 5.42 -14.93 -25.16
N VAL A 251 6.35 -15.48 -25.94
CA VAL A 251 6.41 -16.94 -26.22
C VAL A 251 6.76 -17.71 -24.96
N GLU A 252 7.74 -17.25 -24.17
CA GLU A 252 8.07 -17.89 -22.90
C GLU A 252 6.93 -17.77 -21.89
N ALA A 253 6.28 -16.61 -21.80
CA ALA A 253 5.09 -16.44 -20.97
C ALA A 253 3.98 -17.44 -21.36
N LEU A 254 3.68 -17.57 -22.66
CA LEU A 254 2.67 -18.49 -23.16
C LEU A 254 3.02 -19.95 -22.84
N ARG A 255 4.28 -20.35 -23.04
CA ARG A 255 4.75 -21.71 -22.72
C ARG A 255 4.48 -22.06 -21.25
N ILE A 256 4.78 -21.14 -20.33
CA ILE A 256 4.56 -21.36 -18.90
C ILE A 256 3.06 -21.44 -18.60
N PHE A 257 2.25 -20.50 -19.11
CA PHE A 257 0.79 -20.54 -18.90
C PHE A 257 0.16 -21.84 -19.44
N GLU A 258 0.51 -22.27 -20.65
CA GLU A 258 -0.02 -23.51 -21.25
C GLU A 258 0.38 -24.78 -20.46
N THR A 259 1.51 -24.75 -19.75
CA THR A 259 2.02 -25.91 -19.01
C THR A 259 1.50 -25.95 -17.57
N PHE A 260 1.40 -24.80 -16.90
CA PHE A 260 1.21 -24.73 -15.45
C PHE A 260 -0.09 -24.04 -15.01
N ALA A 261 -0.77 -23.31 -15.89
CA ALA A 261 -2.06 -22.71 -15.56
C ALA A 261 -3.21 -23.72 -15.67
N ALA A 262 -4.36 -23.35 -15.13
CA ALA A 262 -5.58 -24.14 -15.32
C ALA A 262 -5.97 -24.16 -16.83
N PRO A 263 -6.60 -25.23 -17.33
CA PRO A 263 -6.95 -25.35 -18.76
C PRO A 263 -7.77 -24.18 -19.35
N ASP A 264 -8.56 -23.50 -18.51
CA ASP A 264 -9.40 -22.34 -18.89
C ASP A 264 -8.89 -21.02 -18.29
N ASP A 265 -7.59 -20.91 -17.99
CA ASP A 265 -7.02 -19.68 -17.45
C ASP A 265 -7.10 -18.55 -18.49
N PRO A 266 -7.84 -17.45 -18.19
CA PRO A 266 -8.04 -16.36 -19.15
C PRO A 266 -6.72 -15.68 -19.56
N ARG A 267 -5.67 -15.75 -18.73
CA ARG A 267 -4.36 -15.17 -19.04
C ARG A 267 -3.71 -15.85 -20.23
N THR A 268 -3.94 -17.14 -20.43
CA THR A 268 -3.41 -17.90 -21.57
C THR A 268 -3.91 -17.31 -22.89
N GLU A 269 -5.21 -17.01 -22.99
CA GLU A 269 -5.78 -16.40 -24.20
C GLU A 269 -5.28 -14.97 -24.42
N ILE A 270 -5.15 -14.18 -23.36
CA ILE A 270 -4.63 -12.81 -23.43
C ILE A 270 -3.23 -12.80 -24.05
N VAL A 271 -2.32 -13.65 -23.56
CA VAL A 271 -0.96 -13.75 -24.10
C VAL A 271 -0.97 -14.24 -25.55
N ARG A 272 -1.84 -15.20 -25.88
CA ARG A 272 -1.99 -15.71 -27.25
C ARG A 272 -2.44 -14.61 -28.22
N ASP A 273 -3.41 -13.79 -27.81
CA ASP A 273 -3.89 -12.66 -28.59
C ASP A 273 -2.81 -11.59 -28.79
N ALA A 274 -2.04 -11.29 -27.74
CA ALA A 274 -0.91 -10.36 -27.82
C ALA A 274 0.17 -10.83 -28.80
N LEU A 275 0.37 -12.14 -28.94
CA LEU A 275 1.31 -12.72 -29.90
C LEU A 275 0.85 -12.67 -31.37
N ARG A 276 -0.46 -12.61 -31.65
CA ARG A 276 -1.00 -12.62 -33.04
C ARG A 276 -0.38 -11.53 -33.95
N PRO A 277 -0.35 -10.23 -33.57
CA PRO A 277 0.24 -9.18 -34.41
C PRO A 277 1.75 -9.35 -34.58
N VAL A 278 2.44 -9.84 -33.55
CA VAL A 278 3.89 -10.08 -33.56
C VAL A 278 4.25 -11.24 -34.52
N GLN A 279 3.42 -12.28 -34.58
CA GLN A 279 3.65 -13.47 -35.41
C GLN A 279 3.23 -13.30 -36.89
N ARG A 280 2.13 -12.59 -37.18
CA ARG A 280 1.57 -12.46 -38.55
C ARG A 280 2.57 -11.88 -39.56
N ARG A 281 3.43 -10.96 -39.14
CA ARG A 281 4.42 -10.30 -40.01
C ARG A 281 5.70 -11.12 -40.16
N TRP A 282 6.04 -11.95 -39.19
CA TRP A 282 7.22 -12.82 -39.22
C TRP A 282 7.07 -14.00 -40.18
N ARG A 283 5.85 -14.55 -40.30
CA ARG A 283 5.52 -15.58 -41.30
C ARG A 283 5.57 -15.07 -42.75
N MET A 284 5.62 -13.75 -42.98
CA MET A 284 5.81 -13.19 -44.33
C MET A 284 7.29 -13.08 -44.73
N PHE A 285 8.23 -13.27 -43.80
CA PHE A 285 9.68 -13.18 -44.03
C PHE A 285 10.40 -14.54 -43.87
N ARG A 286 9.65 -15.64 -43.84
CA ARG A 286 10.14 -17.02 -44.02
C ARG A 286 9.59 -17.57 -45.32
#